data_AF-A0A955MAX9-F1
#
_entry.id   AF-A0A955MAX9-F1
#
_cell.length_a   1.000
_cell.length_b   1.000
_cell.length_c   1.000
_cell.angle_alpha   90.00
_cell.angle_beta   90.00
_cell.angle_gamma   90.00
#
_symmetry.space_group_name_H-M   'P 1'
#
loop_
_entity.id
_entity.type
_entity.pdbx_description
1 polymer ?
#
loop_
_entity_poly.entity_id
_entity_poly.type
_entity_poly.pdbx_seq_one_letter_code
_entity_poly.pdbx_strand_id
1 'polypeptide(L)'
;MNYKYNGYKVLTSVGSESLYSTAIGRVRNLTRTNLLTFLANVAGERVCRNMFGKEECSFWSDEHDYIFGLQKTQELKAKNYTNDKINDALTALAIEEIMKKPFQYTFLTMAEGLKLVFWESTLIGYVNYPQWLQKIFLFTIFKNGLRLIIFFLTFISIMFSIIYCLRNLREIYIFDDSKNNITLHLLFMLVIIITNTALYAPFKSVPRYGFQVVPLYLITIGCMLDIIFARRR
;
A
#
# COMPACT_ATOMS: atom_id res chain seq x y z
N MET A 1 21.56 6.83 4.62
CA MET A 1 21.69 7.35 6.00
C MET A 1 21.06 6.32 6.94
N ASN A 2 21.57 5.86 8.08
CA ASN A 2 22.79 6.17 8.82
C ASN A 2 23.09 5.03 9.85
N TYR A 3 23.77 3.95 9.44
CA TYR A 3 24.26 2.95 10.42
C TYR A 3 25.47 3.49 11.21
N LYS A 4 26.27 4.35 10.55
CA LYS A 4 27.51 4.92 11.10
C LYS A 4 27.33 6.00 12.17
N TYR A 5 26.15 6.63 12.28
CA TYR A 5 25.97 7.80 13.15
C TYR A 5 24.90 7.63 14.26
N ASN A 6 23.96 6.69 14.13
CA ASN A 6 22.85 6.59 15.09
C ASN A 6 22.96 5.43 16.08
N GLY A 7 23.93 4.50 15.93
CA GLY A 7 24.21 3.43 16.90
C GLY A 7 23.07 2.46 17.24
N TYR A 8 21.82 2.68 16.76
CA TYR A 8 20.63 2.05 17.35
C TYR A 8 19.62 1.44 16.38
N LYS A 9 19.64 1.69 15.07
CA LYS A 9 18.79 0.98 14.10
C LYS A 9 19.44 0.97 12.71
N VAL A 10 19.67 -0.20 12.12
CA VAL A 10 19.83 -0.28 10.66
C VAL A 10 18.44 0.03 10.09
N LEU A 11 18.32 0.88 9.07
CA LEU A 11 17.03 1.05 8.38
C LEU A 11 16.48 -0.29 7.82
N THR A 12 17.34 -1.29 7.61
CA THR A 12 16.95 -2.64 7.20
C THR A 12 16.33 -3.49 8.32
N SER A 13 16.57 -3.20 9.61
CA SER A 13 15.95 -3.95 10.72
C SER A 13 14.49 -3.55 10.98
N VAL A 14 14.00 -2.50 10.31
CA VAL A 14 12.59 -2.08 10.42
C VAL A 14 11.68 -3.06 9.68
N GLY A 15 12.18 -3.77 8.66
CA GLY A 15 11.37 -4.70 7.87
C GLY A 15 10.84 -5.88 8.70
N SER A 16 11.71 -6.57 9.45
CA SER A 16 11.33 -7.70 10.31
C SER A 16 10.42 -7.26 11.46
N GLU A 17 10.72 -6.12 12.07
CA GLU A 17 9.90 -5.48 13.12
C GLU A 17 8.49 -5.16 12.62
N SER A 18 8.37 -4.53 11.45
CA SER A 18 7.08 -4.20 10.86
C SER A 18 6.32 -5.43 10.37
N LEU A 19 7.00 -6.43 9.79
CA LEU A 19 6.37 -7.68 9.37
C LEU A 19 5.76 -8.43 10.57
N TYR A 20 6.48 -8.50 11.68
CA TYR A 20 5.95 -9.09 12.91
C TYR A 20 4.75 -8.31 13.45
N SER A 21 4.86 -6.98 13.46
CA SER A 21 3.79 -6.08 13.90
C SER A 21 2.49 -6.28 13.12
N THR A 22 2.58 -6.28 11.79
CA THR A 22 1.43 -6.46 10.90
C THR A 22 0.89 -7.89 10.97
N ALA A 23 1.75 -8.90 11.12
CA ALA A 23 1.34 -10.28 11.33
C ALA A 23 0.46 -10.40 12.57
N ILE A 24 0.92 -9.93 13.74
CA ILE A 24 0.13 -9.97 14.98
C ILE A 24 -1.20 -9.23 14.82
N GLY A 25 -1.18 -8.00 14.29
CA GLY A 25 -2.41 -7.22 14.10
C GLY A 25 -3.44 -7.97 13.25
N ARG A 26 -2.98 -8.60 12.16
CA ARG A 26 -3.83 -9.28 11.18
C ARG A 26 -4.28 -10.67 11.59
N VAL A 27 -3.69 -11.33 12.58
CA VAL A 27 -4.14 -12.66 13.05
C VAL A 27 -5.01 -12.63 14.30
N ARG A 28 -5.23 -11.44 14.89
CA ARG A 28 -6.21 -11.24 15.96
C ARG A 28 -7.61 -11.70 15.56
N ASN A 29 -8.44 -12.01 16.55
CA ASN A 29 -9.84 -12.36 16.30
C ASN A 29 -10.58 -11.16 15.71
N LEU A 30 -11.15 -11.34 14.52
CA LEU A 30 -11.92 -10.29 13.85
C LEU A 30 -13.35 -10.30 14.38
N THR A 31 -13.72 -9.21 15.06
CA THR A 31 -15.13 -8.87 15.25
C THR A 31 -15.66 -8.21 13.98
N ARG A 32 -16.99 -8.18 13.80
CA ARG A 32 -17.61 -7.47 12.68
C ARG A 32 -17.20 -5.99 12.64
N THR A 33 -17.12 -5.35 13.80
CA THR A 33 -16.68 -3.95 13.94
C THR A 33 -15.22 -3.77 13.51
N ASN A 34 -14.33 -4.68 13.90
CA ASN A 34 -12.91 -4.62 13.50
C ASN A 34 -12.75 -4.80 11.99
N LEU A 35 -13.53 -5.69 11.37
CA LEU A 35 -13.48 -5.87 9.92
C LEU A 35 -13.99 -4.63 9.16
N LEU A 36 -15.09 -4.01 9.61
CA LEU A 36 -15.63 -2.83 8.95
C LEU A 36 -14.73 -1.60 9.11
N THR A 37 -14.16 -1.39 10.29
CA THR A 37 -13.19 -0.33 10.54
C THR A 37 -11.91 -0.53 9.71
N PHE A 38 -11.46 -1.77 9.53
CA PHE A 38 -10.35 -2.09 8.63
C PHE A 38 -10.64 -1.65 7.19
N LEU A 39 -11.79 -2.06 6.65
CA LEU A 39 -12.18 -1.72 5.28
C LEU A 39 -12.35 -0.19 5.09
N ALA A 40 -12.90 0.51 6.09
CA ALA A 40 -12.97 1.97 6.05
C ALA A 40 -11.58 2.62 6.13
N ASN A 41 -10.66 2.03 6.90
CA ASN A 41 -9.27 2.49 6.97
C ASN A 41 -8.51 2.28 5.65
N VAL A 42 -8.87 1.28 4.84
CA VAL A 42 -8.36 1.10 3.47
C VAL A 42 -8.70 2.30 2.59
N ALA A 43 -9.92 2.83 2.65
CA ALA A 43 -10.27 4.08 1.96
C ALA A 43 -9.51 5.29 2.57
N GLY A 44 -9.26 5.25 3.88
CA GLY A 44 -8.27 6.06 4.57
C GLY A 44 -8.63 6.37 6.00
N GLU A 45 -7.62 6.68 6.80
CA GLU A 45 -7.79 6.85 8.25
C GLU A 45 -8.86 7.90 8.61
N ARG A 46 -8.89 9.04 7.90
CA ARG A 46 -9.95 10.05 8.08
C ARG A 46 -11.34 9.52 7.73
N VAL A 47 -11.46 8.68 6.70
CA VAL A 47 -12.74 8.06 6.32
C VAL A 47 -13.20 7.13 7.43
N CYS A 48 -12.30 6.28 7.94
CA CYS A 48 -12.58 5.43 9.10
C CYS A 48 -13.06 6.25 10.30
N ARG A 49 -12.27 7.24 10.73
CA ARG A 49 -12.57 8.05 11.93
C ARG A 49 -13.92 8.77 11.84
N ASN A 50 -14.30 9.21 10.64
CA ASN A 50 -15.59 9.86 10.41
C ASN A 50 -16.78 8.89 10.51
N MET A 51 -16.58 7.61 10.18
CA MET A 51 -17.66 6.61 10.19
C MET A 51 -17.80 5.90 11.53
N PHE A 52 -16.68 5.60 12.20
CA PHE A 52 -16.67 4.73 13.38
C PHE A 52 -16.16 5.41 14.65
N GLY A 53 -15.43 6.52 14.57
CA GLY A 53 -14.78 7.14 15.72
C GLY A 53 -13.26 6.91 15.74
N LYS A 54 -12.56 7.62 16.63
CA LYS A 54 -11.08 7.58 16.70
C LYS A 54 -10.58 6.29 17.36
N GLU A 55 -11.26 5.83 18.40
CA GLU A 55 -10.83 4.68 19.19
C GLU A 55 -10.96 3.39 18.37
N GLU A 56 -12.10 3.20 17.73
CA GLU A 56 -12.40 2.05 16.87
C GLU A 56 -11.41 1.94 15.69
N CYS A 57 -11.03 3.08 15.12
CA CYS A 57 -10.08 3.13 14.01
C CYS A 57 -8.62 3.05 14.44
N SER A 58 -8.29 3.36 15.69
CA SER A 58 -6.91 3.29 16.18
C SER A 58 -6.34 1.88 16.13
N PHE A 59 -7.19 0.84 16.23
CA PHE A 59 -6.78 -0.56 16.13
C PHE A 59 -6.03 -0.87 14.82
N TRP A 60 -6.38 -0.20 13.73
CA TRP A 60 -5.74 -0.38 12.40
C TRP A 60 -4.80 0.75 12.00
N SER A 61 -4.52 1.67 12.92
CA SER A 61 -3.60 2.78 12.69
C SER A 61 -2.15 2.28 12.65
N ASP A 62 -1.31 2.95 11.89
CA ASP A 62 0.11 2.58 11.76
C ASP A 62 0.85 2.76 13.10
N GLU A 63 0.39 3.68 13.95
CA GLU A 63 0.90 3.90 15.31
C GLU A 63 0.67 2.67 16.21
N HIS A 64 -0.51 2.04 16.13
CA HIS A 64 -0.83 0.89 16.97
C HIS A 64 -0.02 -0.35 16.57
N ASP A 65 0.16 -0.58 15.27
CA ASP A 65 0.96 -1.69 14.77
C ASP A 65 2.43 -1.56 15.22
N TYR A 66 3.00 -0.34 15.15
CA TYR A 66 4.40 -0.09 15.50
C TYR A 66 4.76 -0.48 16.95
N ILE A 67 3.78 -0.42 17.87
CA ILE A 67 3.99 -0.76 19.27
C ILE A 67 4.38 -2.24 19.44
N PHE A 68 3.78 -3.15 18.68
CA PHE A 68 4.05 -4.60 18.84
C PHE A 68 5.48 -4.97 18.44
N GLY A 69 5.97 -4.43 17.32
CA GLY A 69 7.33 -4.66 16.85
C GLY A 69 8.38 -4.10 17.80
N LEU A 70 8.16 -2.88 18.30
CA LEU A 70 9.05 -2.26 19.29
C LEU A 70 9.12 -3.05 20.59
N GLN A 71 7.95 -3.42 21.16
CA GLN A 71 7.89 -4.19 22.40
C GLN A 71 8.63 -5.52 22.24
N LYS A 72 8.38 -6.25 21.14
CA LYS A 72 9.04 -7.54 20.94
C LYS A 72 10.55 -7.40 20.74
N THR A 73 10.97 -6.36 20.04
CA THR A 73 12.38 -6.03 19.88
C THR A 73 13.05 -5.75 21.22
N GLN A 74 12.39 -5.00 22.11
CA GLN A 74 12.89 -4.73 23.47
C GLN A 74 12.98 -6.01 24.30
N GLU A 75 11.99 -6.91 24.22
CA GLU A 75 12.05 -8.22 24.87
C GLU A 75 13.24 -9.06 24.40
N LEU A 76 13.49 -9.11 23.09
CA LEU A 76 14.61 -9.88 22.53
C LEU A 76 15.96 -9.27 22.90
N LYS A 77 16.05 -7.93 22.93
CA LYS A 77 17.24 -7.22 23.43
C LYS A 77 17.51 -7.53 24.90
N ALA A 78 16.47 -7.57 25.75
CA ALA A 78 16.59 -7.93 27.15
C ALA A 78 17.10 -9.38 27.36
N LYS A 79 16.92 -10.26 26.35
CA LYS A 79 17.49 -11.61 26.31
C LYS A 79 18.91 -11.67 25.74
N ASN A 80 19.58 -10.53 25.57
CA ASN A 80 20.93 -10.41 25.01
C ASN A 80 21.07 -10.91 23.55
N TYR A 81 20.00 -10.81 22.74
CA TYR A 81 20.10 -11.12 21.32
C TYR A 81 20.87 -10.01 20.59
N THR A 82 21.75 -10.37 19.66
CA THR A 82 22.39 -9.43 18.74
C THR A 82 21.37 -8.92 17.72
N ASN A 83 21.62 -7.76 17.09
CA ASN A 83 20.69 -7.17 16.12
C ASN A 83 20.33 -8.12 14.98
N ASP A 84 21.27 -8.90 14.47
CA ASP A 84 21.00 -9.88 13.39
C ASP A 84 20.10 -11.02 13.89
N LYS A 85 20.39 -11.56 15.09
CA LYS A 85 19.53 -12.58 15.73
C LYS A 85 18.13 -12.07 16.04
N ILE A 86 17.98 -10.77 16.32
CA ILE A 86 16.67 -10.15 16.52
C ILE A 86 15.89 -10.16 15.21
N ASN A 87 16.52 -9.81 14.08
CA ASN A 87 15.85 -9.82 12.78
C ASN A 87 15.37 -11.21 12.38
N ASP A 88 16.22 -12.22 12.55
CA ASP A 88 15.88 -13.61 12.26
C ASP A 88 14.74 -14.10 13.17
N ALA A 89 14.83 -13.80 14.47
CA ALA A 89 13.81 -14.17 15.43
C ALA A 89 12.46 -13.50 15.14
N LEU A 90 12.44 -12.20 14.82
CA LEU A 90 11.22 -11.49 14.46
C LEU A 90 10.59 -12.03 13.17
N THR A 91 11.42 -12.36 12.18
CA THR A 91 10.94 -12.94 10.92
C THR A 91 10.32 -14.33 11.16
N ALA A 92 11.00 -15.18 11.93
CA ALA A 92 10.50 -16.50 12.30
C ALA A 92 9.18 -16.41 13.09
N LEU A 93 9.12 -15.52 14.07
CA LEU A 93 7.90 -15.26 14.85
C LEU A 93 6.78 -14.70 13.97
N ALA A 94 7.07 -13.82 13.00
CA ALA A 94 6.07 -13.30 12.09
C ALA A 94 5.46 -14.43 11.24
N ILE A 95 6.29 -15.33 10.72
CA ILE A 95 5.84 -16.52 9.98
C ILE A 95 4.97 -17.40 10.87
N GLU A 96 5.39 -17.67 12.11
CA GLU A 96 4.60 -18.45 13.07
C GLU A 96 3.22 -17.83 13.30
N GLU A 97 3.15 -16.51 13.52
CA GLU A 97 1.88 -15.79 13.67
C GLU A 97 1.01 -15.90 12.41
N ILE A 98 1.58 -15.67 11.22
CA ILE A 98 0.85 -15.79 9.93
C ILE A 98 0.24 -17.18 9.79
N MET A 99 0.98 -18.23 10.15
CA MET A 99 0.53 -19.61 10.03
C MET A 99 -0.63 -19.97 10.97
N LYS A 100 -0.87 -19.19 12.03
CA LYS A 100 -2.07 -19.39 12.88
C LYS A 100 -3.35 -19.09 12.12
N LYS A 101 -3.34 -18.12 11.17
CA LYS A 101 -4.51 -17.73 10.36
C LYS A 101 -4.12 -17.25 8.95
N PRO A 102 -3.60 -18.13 8.08
CA PRO A 102 -2.97 -17.72 6.81
C PRO A 102 -3.95 -17.06 5.84
N PHE A 103 -5.19 -17.55 5.75
CA PHE A 103 -6.20 -16.96 4.87
C PHE A 103 -6.64 -15.57 5.33
N GLN A 104 -6.81 -15.36 6.64
CA GLN A 104 -7.15 -14.05 7.21
C GLN A 104 -6.01 -13.06 6.98
N TYR A 105 -4.79 -13.47 7.28
CA TYR A 105 -3.61 -12.65 7.03
C TYR A 105 -3.50 -12.25 5.56
N THR A 106 -3.67 -13.21 4.64
CA THR A 106 -3.59 -12.96 3.19
C THR A 106 -4.67 -12.00 2.74
N PHE A 107 -5.93 -12.21 3.15
CA PHE A 107 -7.04 -11.32 2.82
C PHE A 107 -6.80 -9.89 3.30
N LEU A 108 -6.45 -9.71 4.58
CA LEU A 108 -6.19 -8.39 5.14
C LEU A 108 -4.95 -7.73 4.50
N THR A 109 -3.93 -8.52 4.15
CA THR A 109 -2.75 -8.01 3.43
C THR A 109 -3.13 -7.53 2.03
N MET A 110 -3.90 -8.31 1.27
CA MET A 110 -4.37 -7.91 -0.06
C MET A 110 -5.24 -6.66 -0.01
N ALA A 111 -6.17 -6.59 0.95
CA ALA A 111 -7.02 -5.43 1.13
C ALA A 111 -6.23 -4.18 1.57
N GLU A 112 -5.18 -4.35 2.38
CA GLU A 112 -4.25 -3.25 2.69
C GLU A 112 -3.55 -2.73 1.42
N GLY A 113 -3.20 -3.63 0.49
CA GLY A 113 -2.63 -3.24 -0.81
C GLY A 113 -3.53 -2.29 -1.61
N LEU A 114 -4.85 -2.39 -1.47
CA LEU A 114 -5.80 -1.47 -2.11
C LEU A 114 -5.65 -0.02 -1.63
N LYS A 115 -5.02 0.24 -0.46
CA LYS A 115 -4.73 1.59 0.00
C LYS A 115 -3.90 2.40 -1.00
N LEU A 116 -3.06 1.73 -1.80
CA LEU A 116 -2.22 2.38 -2.82
C LEU A 116 -3.02 2.86 -4.03
N VAL A 117 -4.21 2.29 -4.28
CA VAL A 117 -5.12 2.77 -5.33
C VAL A 117 -5.83 4.06 -4.89
N PHE A 118 -5.98 4.26 -3.58
CA PHE A 118 -6.44 5.51 -2.96
C PHE A 118 -5.26 6.48 -2.72
N TRP A 119 -4.52 6.81 -3.78
CA TRP A 119 -3.33 7.66 -3.70
C TRP A 119 -3.63 9.16 -3.75
N GLU A 120 -4.82 9.56 -4.22
CA GLU A 120 -5.14 10.96 -4.44
C GLU A 120 -5.24 11.78 -3.13
N SER A 121 -4.46 12.87 -3.07
CA SER A 121 -4.54 13.86 -1.99
C SER A 121 -4.85 15.23 -2.54
N THR A 122 -6.02 15.77 -2.17
CA THR A 122 -6.41 17.14 -2.53
C THR A 122 -5.53 18.23 -1.94
N LEU A 123 -4.75 17.92 -0.89
CA LEU A 123 -3.80 18.86 -0.30
C LEU A 123 -2.45 18.16 -0.18
N ILE A 124 -1.50 18.64 -0.99
CA ILE A 124 -0.09 18.28 -0.83
C ILE A 124 0.46 19.17 0.29
N GLY A 125 0.93 18.55 1.38
CA GLY A 125 1.30 19.27 2.63
C GLY A 125 2.40 20.32 2.49
N TYR A 126 3.13 20.34 1.37
CA TYR A 126 4.23 21.27 1.10
C TYR A 126 3.86 22.41 0.14
N VAL A 127 2.60 22.49 -0.29
CA VAL A 127 2.12 23.53 -1.23
C VAL A 127 1.19 24.48 -0.50
N ASN A 128 1.47 25.78 -0.59
CA ASN A 128 0.57 26.82 -0.07
C ASN A 128 -0.47 27.16 -1.14
N TYR A 129 -1.73 26.86 -0.87
CA TYR A 129 -2.84 27.09 -1.79
C TYR A 129 -3.54 28.43 -1.47
N PRO A 130 -4.01 29.17 -2.48
CA PRO A 130 -4.91 30.30 -2.25
C PRO A 130 -6.13 29.88 -1.41
N GLN A 131 -6.61 30.77 -0.53
CA GLN A 131 -7.69 30.45 0.42
C GLN A 131 -8.96 29.90 -0.24
N TRP A 132 -9.33 30.41 -1.42
CA TRP A 132 -10.50 29.93 -2.15
C TRP A 132 -10.34 28.47 -2.60
N LEU A 133 -9.15 28.09 -3.07
CA LEU A 133 -8.85 26.74 -3.53
C LEU A 133 -8.76 25.78 -2.34
N GLN A 134 -8.16 26.24 -1.24
CA GLN A 134 -8.12 25.48 0.01
C GLN A 134 -9.53 25.15 0.52
N LYS A 135 -10.49 26.09 0.44
CA LYS A 135 -11.89 25.84 0.80
C LYS A 135 -12.51 24.71 -0.03
N ILE A 136 -12.27 24.70 -1.34
CA ILE A 136 -12.76 23.63 -2.24
C ILE A 136 -12.10 22.28 -1.88
N PHE A 137 -10.78 22.27 -1.69
CA PHE A 137 -10.02 21.05 -1.37
C PHE A 137 -10.27 20.49 0.04
N LEU A 138 -10.74 21.34 0.95
CA LEU A 138 -11.20 20.93 2.28
C LEU A 138 -12.67 20.53 2.33
N PHE A 139 -13.47 20.86 1.30
CA PHE A 139 -14.87 20.46 1.24
C PHE A 139 -14.97 18.93 1.12
N THR A 140 -15.53 18.29 2.15
CA THR A 140 -15.52 16.83 2.32
C THR A 140 -16.09 16.08 1.13
N ILE A 141 -17.21 16.57 0.56
CA ILE A 141 -17.87 15.92 -0.58
C ILE A 141 -16.96 15.97 -1.81
N PHE A 142 -16.41 17.15 -2.14
CA PHE A 142 -15.50 17.30 -3.27
C PHE A 142 -14.25 16.42 -3.12
N LYS A 143 -13.61 16.49 -1.95
CA LYS A 143 -12.39 15.72 -1.67
C LYS A 143 -12.62 14.21 -1.76
N ASN A 144 -13.67 13.70 -1.14
CA ASN A 144 -13.96 12.28 -1.17
C ASN A 144 -14.47 11.83 -2.55
N GLY A 145 -15.21 12.69 -3.25
CA GLY A 145 -15.64 12.47 -4.63
C GLY A 145 -14.46 12.33 -5.59
N LEU A 146 -13.51 13.27 -5.54
CA LEU A 146 -12.30 13.20 -6.35
C LEU A 146 -11.50 11.92 -6.07
N ARG A 147 -11.29 11.61 -4.78
CA ARG A 147 -10.61 10.36 -4.37
C ARG A 147 -11.29 9.12 -4.92
N LEU A 148 -12.62 9.08 -4.89
CA LEU A 148 -13.39 7.96 -5.41
C LEU A 148 -13.26 7.85 -6.93
N ILE A 149 -13.30 8.97 -7.66
CA ILE A 149 -13.11 9.01 -9.12
C ILE A 149 -11.72 8.49 -9.49
N ILE A 150 -10.66 9.03 -8.85
CA ILE A 150 -9.29 8.60 -9.12
C ILE A 150 -9.07 7.15 -8.73
N PHE A 151 -9.67 6.69 -7.63
CA PHE A 151 -9.66 5.28 -7.25
C PHE A 151 -10.26 4.42 -8.35
N PHE A 152 -11.46 4.72 -8.85
CA PHE A 152 -12.09 3.93 -9.91
C PHE A 152 -11.30 3.96 -11.21
N LEU A 153 -10.77 5.13 -11.61
CA LEU A 153 -9.92 5.23 -12.80
C LEU A 153 -8.66 4.38 -12.69
N THR A 154 -7.98 4.44 -11.55
CA THR A 154 -6.75 3.66 -11.28
C THR A 154 -7.07 2.17 -11.20
N PHE A 155 -8.15 1.80 -10.52
CA PHE A 155 -8.57 0.40 -10.40
C PHE A 155 -8.93 -0.20 -11.77
N ILE A 156 -9.73 0.51 -12.57
CA ILE A 156 -10.13 0.06 -13.90
C ILE A 156 -8.92 0.03 -14.83
N SER A 157 -7.98 1.00 -14.76
CA SER A 157 -6.78 0.98 -15.60
C SER A 157 -5.88 -0.22 -15.30
N ILE A 158 -5.67 -0.55 -14.03
CA ILE A 158 -4.89 -1.74 -13.64
C ILE A 158 -5.58 -3.02 -14.15
N MET A 159 -6.89 -3.16 -13.93
CA MET A 159 -7.65 -4.32 -14.41
C MET A 159 -7.61 -4.43 -15.94
N PHE A 160 -7.76 -3.30 -16.64
CA PHE A 160 -7.64 -3.23 -18.09
C PHE A 160 -6.25 -3.65 -18.56
N SER A 161 -5.19 -3.11 -17.96
CA SER A 161 -3.81 -3.45 -18.31
C SER A 161 -3.52 -4.93 -18.11
N ILE A 162 -4.00 -5.53 -17.00
CA ILE A 162 -3.86 -6.97 -16.75
C ILE A 162 -4.54 -7.76 -17.87
N ILE A 163 -5.81 -7.47 -18.17
CA ILE A 163 -6.57 -8.16 -19.22
C ILE A 163 -5.92 -7.97 -20.59
N TYR A 164 -5.44 -6.76 -20.88
CA TYR A 164 -4.77 -6.42 -22.13
C TYR A 164 -3.46 -7.20 -22.30
N CYS A 165 -2.61 -7.23 -21.27
CA CYS A 165 -1.37 -8.02 -21.28
C CYS A 165 -1.66 -9.51 -21.44
N LEU A 166 -2.66 -10.06 -20.73
CA LEU A 166 -3.05 -11.47 -20.85
C LEU A 166 -3.55 -11.84 -22.26
N ARG A 167 -4.30 -10.94 -22.92
CA ARG A 167 -4.81 -11.17 -24.28
C ARG A 167 -3.71 -11.07 -25.34
N ASN A 168 -2.73 -10.20 -25.13
CA ASN A 168 -1.65 -9.94 -26.08
C ASN A 168 -0.32 -10.58 -25.66
N LEU A 169 -0.33 -11.64 -24.82
CA LEU A 169 0.89 -12.28 -24.32
C LEU A 169 1.86 -12.70 -25.43
N ARG A 170 1.34 -13.07 -26.60
CA ARG A 170 2.15 -13.46 -27.77
C ARG A 170 3.08 -12.34 -28.26
N GLU A 171 2.69 -11.07 -28.11
CA GLU A 171 3.50 -9.90 -28.49
C GLU A 171 4.73 -9.70 -27.59
N ILE A 172 4.76 -10.34 -26.42
CA ILE A 172 5.91 -10.29 -25.51
C ILE A 172 6.98 -11.29 -25.95
N TYR A 173 6.59 -12.44 -26.50
CA TYR A 173 7.51 -13.51 -26.90
C TYR A 173 8.20 -13.23 -28.24
N ILE A 174 7.52 -12.51 -29.14
CA ILE A 174 8.07 -12.12 -30.43
C ILE A 174 8.68 -10.73 -30.26
N PHE A 175 9.95 -10.68 -29.89
CA PHE A 175 10.73 -9.43 -29.87
C PHE A 175 10.92 -8.93 -31.31
N ASP A 176 9.96 -8.15 -31.78
CA ASP A 176 10.05 -7.40 -33.02
C ASP A 176 10.42 -5.94 -32.66
N ASP A 177 11.70 -5.60 -32.82
CA ASP A 177 12.27 -4.27 -32.49
C ASP A 177 11.61 -3.12 -33.28
N SER A 178 10.84 -3.42 -34.33
CA SER A 178 10.21 -2.42 -35.18
C SER A 178 8.87 -1.88 -34.66
N LYS A 179 8.26 -2.51 -33.64
CA LYS A 179 6.93 -2.12 -33.12
C LYS A 179 7.02 -1.52 -31.73
N ASN A 180 6.34 -0.38 -31.54
CA ASN A 180 6.13 0.23 -30.23
C ASN A 180 5.31 -0.74 -29.35
N ASN A 181 6.00 -1.51 -28.51
CA ASN A 181 5.42 -2.67 -27.82
C ASN A 181 4.70 -2.22 -26.55
N ILE A 182 3.52 -1.64 -26.71
CA ILE A 182 2.66 -1.13 -25.62
C ILE A 182 2.42 -2.22 -24.57
N THR A 183 2.23 -3.46 -25.01
CA THR A 183 2.03 -4.64 -24.14
C THR A 183 3.20 -4.83 -23.17
N LEU A 184 4.44 -4.70 -23.65
CA LEU A 184 5.65 -4.81 -22.82
C LEU A 184 5.76 -3.67 -21.80
N HIS A 185 5.46 -2.42 -22.21
CA HIS A 185 5.48 -1.27 -21.31
C HIS A 185 4.43 -1.39 -20.21
N LEU A 186 3.20 -1.79 -20.57
CA LEU A 186 2.13 -2.06 -19.61
C LEU A 186 2.52 -3.16 -18.62
N LEU A 187 3.13 -4.25 -19.10
CA LEU A 187 3.61 -5.33 -18.24
C LEU A 187 4.67 -4.82 -17.26
N PHE A 188 5.67 -4.07 -17.75
CA PHE A 188 6.73 -3.51 -16.89
C PHE A 188 6.15 -2.60 -15.80
N MET A 189 5.21 -1.72 -16.14
CA MET A 189 4.53 -0.87 -15.17
C MET A 189 3.72 -1.68 -14.16
N LEU A 190 2.99 -2.72 -14.60
CA LEU A 190 2.26 -3.62 -13.70
C LEU A 190 3.19 -4.34 -12.72
N VAL A 191 4.34 -4.84 -13.19
CA VAL A 191 5.34 -5.47 -12.33
C VAL A 191 5.80 -4.50 -11.24
N ILE A 192 6.15 -3.25 -11.60
CA ILE A 192 6.58 -2.26 -10.61
C ILE A 192 5.46 -1.95 -9.60
N ILE A 193 4.22 -1.77 -10.08
CA ILE A 193 3.05 -1.53 -9.21
C ILE A 193 2.84 -2.69 -8.25
N ILE A 194 2.89 -3.94 -8.75
CA ILE A 194 2.70 -5.16 -7.95
C ILE A 194 3.82 -5.30 -6.93
N THR A 195 5.08 -5.12 -7.32
CA THR A 195 6.23 -5.21 -6.42
C THR A 195 6.13 -4.16 -5.31
N ASN A 196 5.80 -2.90 -5.64
CA ASN A 196 5.60 -1.86 -4.62
C ASN A 196 4.43 -2.18 -3.69
N THR A 197 3.33 -2.73 -4.23
CA THR A 197 2.19 -3.18 -3.42
C THR A 197 2.57 -4.34 -2.51
N ALA A 198 3.35 -5.30 -3.00
CA ALA A 198 3.83 -6.44 -2.24
C ALA A 198 4.89 -6.08 -1.20
N LEU A 199 5.61 -4.97 -1.37
CA LEU A 199 6.52 -4.41 -0.37
C LEU A 199 5.77 -3.54 0.66
N TYR A 200 4.70 -2.85 0.25
CA TYR A 200 3.90 -2.04 1.16
C TYR A 200 2.97 -2.90 2.03
N ALA A 201 2.17 -3.76 1.42
CA ALA A 201 1.08 -4.45 2.11
C ALA A 201 1.52 -5.28 3.32
N PRO A 202 2.55 -6.15 3.27
CA PRO A 202 2.98 -6.91 4.43
C PRO A 202 3.77 -6.08 5.44
N PHE A 203 4.50 -5.05 5.02
CA PHE A 203 5.43 -4.34 5.90
C PHE A 203 4.93 -2.99 6.40
N LYS A 204 3.92 -2.38 5.77
CA LYS A 204 3.51 -0.97 5.97
C LYS A 204 4.70 0.01 6.01
N SER A 205 5.83 -0.34 5.37
CA SER A 205 7.14 0.29 5.57
C SER A 205 7.29 1.60 4.81
N VAL A 206 6.51 1.78 3.75
CA VAL A 206 6.48 3.01 2.96
C VAL A 206 5.23 3.78 3.37
N PRO A 207 5.33 5.00 3.91
CA PRO A 207 4.13 5.80 4.13
C PRO A 207 3.37 5.92 2.82
N ARG A 208 2.04 5.93 2.88
CA ARG A 208 1.11 6.00 1.74
C ARG A 208 1.43 7.07 0.67
N TYR A 209 2.31 8.00 1.01
CA TYR A 209 2.89 9.08 0.20
C TYR A 209 4.15 8.68 -0.59
N GLY A 210 4.45 7.39 -0.74
CA GLY A 210 5.50 6.89 -1.64
C GLY A 210 5.14 7.10 -3.11
N PHE A 211 5.19 8.36 -3.57
CA PHE A 211 4.80 8.88 -4.90
C PHE A 211 5.36 8.15 -6.13
N GLN A 212 6.21 7.15 -5.98
CA GLN A 212 6.89 6.48 -7.10
C GLN A 212 5.93 5.73 -8.04
N VAL A 213 4.82 5.21 -7.51
CA VAL A 213 3.82 4.49 -8.33
C VAL A 213 2.78 5.41 -8.98
N VAL A 214 2.62 6.65 -8.49
CA VAL A 214 1.60 7.59 -8.99
C VAL A 214 1.78 7.93 -10.48
N PRO A 215 2.99 8.26 -10.97
CA PRO A 215 3.20 8.45 -12.40
C PRO A 215 2.82 7.22 -13.22
N LEU A 216 3.07 6.01 -12.71
CA LEU A 216 2.69 4.77 -13.40
C LEU A 216 1.17 4.59 -13.46
N TYR A 217 0.44 4.98 -12.41
CA TYR A 217 -1.02 5.02 -12.44
C TYR A 217 -1.52 5.99 -13.52
N LEU A 218 -0.96 7.19 -13.60
CA LEU A 218 -1.34 8.16 -14.62
C LEU A 218 -1.05 7.67 -16.05
N ILE A 219 0.10 7.02 -16.27
CA ILE A 219 0.44 6.45 -17.57
C ILE A 219 -0.51 5.31 -17.93
N THR A 220 -0.78 4.37 -17.00
CA THR A 220 -1.73 3.27 -17.26
C THR A 220 -3.16 3.77 -17.55
N ILE A 221 -3.61 4.81 -16.83
CA ILE A 221 -4.88 5.49 -17.13
C ILE A 221 -4.85 6.10 -18.53
N GLY A 222 -3.80 6.85 -18.86
CA GLY A 222 -3.61 7.46 -20.17
C GLY A 222 -3.64 6.43 -21.31
N CYS A 223 -2.86 5.35 -21.19
CA CYS A 223 -2.84 4.26 -22.16
C CYS A 223 -4.21 3.58 -22.30
N MET A 224 -4.91 3.33 -21.20
CA MET A 224 -6.26 2.75 -21.25
C MET A 224 -7.21 3.66 -22.03
N LEU A 225 -7.22 4.96 -21.72
CA LEU A 225 -8.10 5.93 -22.40
C LEU A 225 -7.75 6.02 -23.89
N ASP A 226 -6.45 6.10 -24.22
CA ASP A 226 -5.99 6.16 -25.61
C ASP A 226 -6.43 4.92 -26.40
N ILE A 227 -6.21 3.71 -25.87
CA ILE A 227 -6.62 2.46 -26.57
C ILE A 227 -8.15 2.37 -26.73
N ILE A 228 -8.92 2.76 -25.71
CA ILE A 228 -10.39 2.71 -25.75
C ILE A 228 -10.95 3.73 -26.76
N PHE A 229 -10.40 4.95 -26.80
CA PHE A 229 -10.90 6.01 -27.67
C PHE A 229 -10.32 5.97 -29.08
N ALA A 230 -9.07 5.53 -29.27
CA ALA A 230 -8.47 5.35 -30.60
C ALA A 230 -9.21 4.28 -31.41
N ARG A 231 -9.73 3.22 -30.76
CA ARG A 231 -10.59 2.20 -31.42
C ARG A 231 -11.94 2.73 -31.91
N ARG A 232 -12.36 3.93 -31.50
CA ARG A 232 -13.61 4.55 -31.93
C ARG A 232 -13.42 5.54 -33.09
N ARG A 233 -12.18 5.85 -33.48
CA ARG A 233 -11.85 6.61 -34.68
C ARG A 233 -11.50 5.66 -35.82
#